data_AF-A0A7S4MF31-F1
#
_entry.id   AF-A0A7S4MF31-F1
#
_cell.length_a   1.000
_cell.length_b   1.000
_cell.length_c   1.000
_cell.angle_alpha   90.00
_cell.angle_beta   90.00
_cell.angle_gamma   90.00
#
_symmetry.space_group_name_H-M   'P 1'
#
loop_
_entity.id
_entity.type
_entity.pdbx_description
1 polymer ?
#
loop_
_entity_poly.entity_id
_entity_poly.type
_entity_poly.pdbx_seq_one_letter_code
_entity_poly.pdbx_strand_id
1 'polypeptide(L)'
;SKNSMVAQFCMKVNQQITLYRSKKGTFSREWIMASAEQQPAYLWWDANGGTVPELQYMARLVLSQPASASICERINSEFAFVKDPRRNRLEHVKASKLVALFHNLRLLRRMNKPNYVEPAIGWNNDDEKSGVIKYGVAHYEPYKLVKKIETPARPELPALPAP
;
A
#
# COMPACT_ATOMS: atom_id res chain seq x y z
N SER A 1 17.85 -27.77 -5.24
CA SER A 1 18.31 -26.63 -4.41
C SER A 1 17.45 -25.41 -4.71
N LYS A 2 17.01 -24.64 -3.70
CA LYS A 2 16.18 -23.42 -3.88
C LYS A 2 16.80 -22.43 -4.87
N ASN A 3 18.14 -22.34 -4.91
CA ASN A 3 18.87 -21.46 -5.82
C ASN A 3 18.70 -21.84 -7.30
N SER A 4 18.46 -23.11 -7.61
CA SER A 4 18.26 -23.57 -9.00
C SER A 4 16.90 -23.18 -9.55
N MET A 5 15.84 -23.22 -8.74
CA MET A 5 14.50 -22.78 -9.16
C MET A 5 14.44 -21.27 -9.39
N VAL A 6 15.11 -20.48 -8.52
CA VAL A 6 15.21 -19.03 -8.69
C VAL A 6 15.97 -18.69 -9.98
N ALA A 7 17.08 -19.38 -10.26
CA ALA A 7 17.84 -19.18 -11.49
C ALA A 7 16.99 -19.47 -12.75
N GLN A 8 16.24 -20.56 -12.76
CA GLN A 8 15.33 -20.91 -13.87
C GLN A 8 14.24 -19.85 -14.06
N PHE A 9 13.65 -19.36 -12.97
CA PHE A 9 12.66 -18.29 -13.04
C PHE A 9 13.26 -17.01 -13.65
N CYS A 10 14.43 -16.57 -13.17
CA CYS A 10 15.12 -15.39 -13.70
C CYS A 10 15.46 -15.54 -15.19
N MET A 11 15.87 -16.73 -15.64
CA MET A 11 16.12 -17.00 -17.06
C MET A 11 14.85 -16.80 -17.90
N LYS A 12 13.70 -17.33 -17.45
CA LYS A 12 12.42 -17.16 -18.15
C LYS A 12 11.96 -15.70 -18.18
N VAL A 13 12.08 -14.99 -17.05
CA VAL A 13 11.77 -13.56 -16.98
C VAL A 13 12.63 -12.77 -17.98
N ASN A 14 13.93 -13.03 -18.06
CA ASN A 14 14.82 -12.34 -19.01
C ASN A 14 14.45 -12.61 -20.48
N GLN A 15 14.06 -13.85 -20.81
CA GLN A 15 13.56 -14.19 -22.15
C GLN A 15 12.28 -13.41 -22.46
N GLN A 16 11.34 -13.37 -21.53
CA GLN A 16 10.07 -12.66 -21.70
C GLN A 16 10.24 -11.13 -21.76
N ILE A 17 11.20 -10.57 -21.01
CA ILE A 17 11.58 -9.16 -21.10
C ILE A 17 12.05 -8.82 -22.51
N THR A 18 12.81 -9.71 -23.14
CA THR A 18 13.24 -9.52 -24.53
C THR A 18 12.05 -9.46 -25.47
N LEU A 19 11.03 -10.31 -25.28
CA LEU A 19 9.79 -10.27 -26.09
C LEU A 19 9.05 -8.93 -25.95
N TYR A 20 8.93 -8.44 -24.71
CA TYR A 20 8.33 -7.13 -24.42
C TYR A 20 9.14 -5.99 -25.07
N ARG A 21 10.46 -5.94 -24.81
CA ARG A 21 11.34 -4.88 -25.34
C ARG A 21 11.44 -4.87 -26.86
N SER A 22 11.42 -6.04 -27.48
CA SER A 22 11.42 -6.17 -28.95
C SER A 22 10.03 -6.00 -29.57
N LYS A 23 8.98 -5.69 -28.79
CA LYS A 23 7.58 -5.59 -29.24
C LYS A 23 7.17 -6.80 -30.09
N LYS A 24 7.43 -8.01 -29.60
CA LYS A 24 7.08 -9.28 -30.27
C LYS A 24 5.89 -9.94 -29.59
N GLY A 25 5.18 -10.80 -30.33
CA GLY A 25 3.99 -11.49 -29.82
C GLY A 25 2.85 -10.51 -29.54
N THR A 26 2.21 -10.61 -28.38
CA THR A 26 1.11 -9.72 -27.97
C THR A 26 1.49 -8.25 -28.00
N PHE A 27 2.75 -7.93 -27.67
CA PHE A 27 3.25 -6.55 -27.60
C PHE A 27 3.57 -5.91 -28.95
N SER A 28 3.46 -6.66 -30.07
CA SER A 28 3.62 -6.08 -31.41
C SER A 28 2.42 -5.24 -31.83
N ARG A 29 1.27 -5.43 -31.17
CA ARG A 29 0.04 -4.70 -31.45
C ARG A 29 0.16 -3.29 -30.88
N GLU A 30 0.22 -2.30 -31.76
CA GLU A 30 0.38 -0.90 -31.37
C GLU A 30 -0.73 -0.41 -30.43
N TRP A 31 -1.97 -0.85 -30.65
CA TRP A 31 -3.09 -0.50 -29.77
C TRP A 31 -2.95 -1.07 -28.35
N ILE A 32 -2.30 -2.22 -28.18
CA ILE A 32 -2.02 -2.78 -26.84
C ILE A 32 -1.02 -1.87 -26.12
N MET A 33 0.04 -1.44 -26.80
CA MET A 33 1.03 -0.54 -26.21
C MET A 33 0.46 0.86 -25.95
N ALA A 34 -0.35 1.40 -26.87
CA ALA A 34 -1.02 2.70 -26.70
C ALA A 34 -2.03 2.68 -25.54
N SER A 35 -2.70 1.53 -25.31
CA SER A 35 -3.62 1.40 -24.18
C SER A 35 -2.91 1.49 -22.82
N ALA A 36 -1.59 1.28 -22.74
CA ALA A 36 -0.85 1.35 -21.48
C ALA A 36 -0.90 2.73 -20.82
N GLU A 37 -0.97 3.80 -21.60
CA GLU A 37 -1.05 5.18 -21.11
C GLU A 37 -2.41 5.52 -20.49
N GLN A 38 -3.47 4.78 -20.87
CA GLN A 38 -4.85 5.08 -20.51
C GLN A 38 -5.32 4.37 -19.23
N GLN A 39 -4.52 3.47 -18.66
CA GLN A 39 -4.89 2.65 -17.50
C GLN A 39 -3.72 2.47 -16.54
N PRO A 40 -3.98 2.09 -15.27
CA PRO A 40 -2.94 1.76 -14.31
C PRO A 40 -2.00 0.68 -14.81
N ALA A 41 -0.70 0.86 -14.55
CA ALA A 41 0.35 -0.04 -15.01
C ALA A 41 0.09 -1.50 -14.58
N TYR A 42 -0.39 -1.72 -13.36
CA TYR A 42 -0.66 -3.07 -12.86
C TYR A 42 -1.84 -3.74 -13.59
N LEU A 43 -2.90 -2.98 -13.92
CA LEU A 43 -4.08 -3.48 -14.65
C LEU A 43 -3.73 -3.81 -16.10
N TRP A 44 -2.90 -2.98 -16.72
CA TRP A 44 -2.43 -3.24 -18.07
C TRP A 44 -1.63 -4.55 -18.16
N TRP A 45 -0.75 -4.78 -17.18
CA TRP A 45 -0.02 -6.04 -17.07
C TRP A 45 -0.95 -7.22 -16.76
N ASP A 46 -2.00 -7.03 -15.97
CA ASP A 46 -2.99 -8.07 -15.70
C ASP A 46 -3.75 -8.49 -16.97
N ALA A 47 -4.17 -7.51 -17.78
CA ALA A 47 -4.92 -7.75 -19.01
C ALA A 47 -4.06 -8.28 -20.18
N ASN A 48 -2.83 -7.75 -20.36
CA ASN A 48 -2.02 -8.02 -21.55
C ASN A 48 -0.82 -8.95 -21.29
N GLY A 49 -0.50 -9.24 -20.03
CA GLY A 49 0.66 -10.03 -19.62
C GLY A 49 0.49 -11.56 -19.72
N GLY A 50 -0.69 -12.06 -20.13
CA GLY A 50 -0.98 -13.50 -20.12
C GLY A 50 -0.04 -14.37 -20.97
N THR A 51 0.60 -13.79 -22.00
CA THR A 51 1.60 -14.50 -22.82
C THR A 51 3.00 -14.54 -22.20
N VAL A 52 3.22 -13.82 -21.11
CA VAL A 52 4.50 -13.72 -20.39
C VAL A 52 4.29 -13.85 -18.87
N PRO A 53 3.86 -15.03 -18.38
CA PRO A 53 3.34 -15.15 -17.01
C PRO A 53 4.39 -14.86 -15.92
N GLU A 54 5.64 -15.26 -16.11
CA GLU A 54 6.72 -14.96 -15.14
C GLU A 54 7.04 -13.46 -15.08
N LEU A 55 7.10 -12.78 -16.23
CA LEU A 55 7.27 -11.33 -16.31
C LEU A 55 6.06 -10.58 -15.78
N GLN A 56 4.84 -11.03 -16.09
CA GLN A 56 3.60 -10.45 -15.59
C GLN A 56 3.57 -10.47 -14.05
N TYR A 57 3.96 -11.59 -13.44
CA TYR A 57 4.07 -11.67 -11.98
C TYR A 57 5.06 -10.65 -11.44
N MET A 58 6.26 -10.56 -12.00
CA MET A 58 7.28 -9.60 -11.56
C MET A 58 6.85 -8.15 -11.79
N ALA A 59 6.24 -7.85 -12.94
CA ALA A 59 5.78 -6.52 -13.29
C ALA A 59 4.69 -6.05 -12.33
N ARG A 60 3.67 -6.88 -12.06
CA ARG A 60 2.63 -6.56 -11.06
C ARG A 60 3.23 -6.38 -9.67
N LEU A 61 4.16 -7.24 -9.26
CA LEU A 61 4.80 -7.13 -7.96
C LEU A 61 5.56 -5.80 -7.82
N VAL A 62 6.42 -5.46 -8.78
CA VAL A 62 7.22 -4.22 -8.76
C VAL A 62 6.33 -2.98 -8.84
N LEU A 63 5.34 -2.98 -9.73
CA LEU A 63 4.43 -1.84 -9.92
C LEU A 63 3.45 -1.65 -8.75
N SER A 64 3.23 -2.69 -7.94
CA SER A 64 2.45 -2.58 -6.70
C SER A 64 3.25 -2.00 -5.53
N GLN A 65 4.58 -1.86 -5.65
CA GLN A 65 5.39 -1.32 -4.56
C GLN A 65 5.35 0.21 -4.53
N PRO A 66 5.26 0.83 -3.34
CA PRO A 66 5.40 2.27 -3.22
C PRO A 66 6.82 2.69 -3.61
N ALA A 67 6.94 3.49 -4.68
CA ALA A 67 8.24 3.91 -5.22
C ALA A 67 8.92 5.05 -4.43
N SER A 68 8.23 5.68 -3.48
CA SER A 68 8.73 6.85 -2.76
C SER A 68 8.99 6.57 -1.28
N ALA A 69 10.19 6.97 -0.82
CA ALA A 69 10.54 7.01 0.59
C ALA A 69 9.57 7.87 1.40
N SER A 70 9.01 8.94 0.81
CA SER A 70 8.04 9.82 1.47
C SER A 70 6.74 9.10 1.88
N ILE A 71 6.32 8.08 1.12
CA ILE A 71 5.15 7.24 1.46
C ILE A 71 5.48 6.38 2.68
N CYS A 72 6.69 5.80 2.71
CA CYS A 72 7.18 5.02 3.83
C CYS A 72 7.37 5.88 5.08
N GLU A 73 7.89 7.10 4.94
CA GLU A 73 8.02 8.08 6.02
C GLU A 73 6.65 8.48 6.57
N ARG A 74 5.66 8.75 5.71
CA ARG A 74 4.29 9.07 6.15
C ARG A 74 3.66 7.92 6.93
N ILE A 75 3.79 6.69 6.45
CA ILE A 75 3.33 5.49 7.17
C ILE A 75 4.07 5.40 8.52
N ASN A 76 5.40 5.58 8.53
CA ASN A 76 6.18 5.54 9.76
C ASN A 76 5.80 6.63 10.76
N SER A 77 5.50 7.85 10.30
CA SER A 77 5.00 8.94 11.14
C SER A 77 3.59 8.66 11.67
N GLU A 78 2.70 8.11 10.85
CA GLU A 78 1.35 7.71 11.28
C GLU A 78 1.40 6.68 12.42
N PHE A 79 2.35 5.75 12.35
CA PHE A 79 2.56 4.72 13.37
C PHE A 79 3.66 5.04 14.38
N ALA A 80 4.10 6.31 14.47
CA ALA A 80 5.13 6.71 15.41
C ALA A 80 4.76 6.35 16.86
N PHE A 81 3.48 6.44 17.23
CA PHE A 81 2.99 6.08 18.58
C PHE A 81 3.10 4.58 18.90
N VAL A 82 3.06 3.70 17.89
CA VAL A 82 3.25 2.25 18.08
C VAL A 82 4.72 1.92 18.30
N LYS A 83 5.60 2.73 17.70
CA LYS A 83 7.06 2.55 17.72
C LYS A 83 7.76 3.37 18.81
N ASP A 84 7.04 4.24 19.53
CA ASP A 84 7.60 5.07 20.59
C ASP A 84 8.10 4.20 21.76
N PRO A 85 9.43 4.09 21.98
CA PRO A 85 9.98 3.23 23.03
C PRO A 85 9.64 3.71 24.44
N ARG A 86 9.31 4.99 24.62
CA ARG A 86 8.93 5.57 25.93
C ARG A 86 7.50 5.21 26.31
N ARG A 87 6.63 4.92 25.35
CA ARG A 87 5.22 4.56 25.60
C ARG A 87 4.89 3.09 25.35
N ASN A 88 5.69 2.39 24.56
CA ASN A 88 5.40 1.01 24.15
C ASN A 88 6.67 0.14 24.18
N ARG A 89 6.75 -0.80 25.12
CA ARG A 89 7.84 -1.81 25.23
C ARG A 89 7.55 -3.00 24.31
N LEU A 90 7.23 -2.73 23.04
CA LEU A 90 6.95 -3.76 22.05
C LEU A 90 8.22 -4.16 21.32
N GLU A 91 8.45 -5.47 21.20
CA GLU A 91 9.48 -6.02 20.30
C GLU A 91 9.26 -5.53 18.86
N HIS A 92 10.35 -5.22 18.15
CA HIS A 92 10.31 -4.69 16.77
C HIS A 92 9.44 -5.54 15.84
N VAL A 93 9.53 -6.88 15.96
CA VAL A 93 8.72 -7.81 15.16
C VAL A 93 7.23 -7.64 15.42
N LYS A 94 6.84 -7.41 16.69
CA LYS A 94 5.44 -7.21 17.09
C LYS A 94 4.92 -5.86 16.59
N ALA A 95 5.73 -4.81 16.72
CA ALA A 95 5.40 -3.48 16.20
C ALA A 95 5.17 -3.50 14.68
N SER A 96 6.05 -4.15 13.92
CA SER A 96 5.90 -4.29 12.46
C SER A 96 4.63 -5.05 12.07
N LYS A 97 4.28 -6.13 12.78
CA LYS A 97 3.03 -6.87 12.55
C LYS A 97 1.80 -6.02 12.83
N LEU A 98 1.81 -5.24 13.92
CA LEU A 98 0.72 -4.32 14.27
C LEU A 98 0.50 -3.25 13.19
N VAL A 99 1.59 -2.65 12.70
CA VAL A 99 1.55 -1.68 11.59
C VAL A 99 0.95 -2.32 10.34
N ALA A 100 1.43 -3.50 9.95
CA ALA A 100 0.92 -4.21 8.78
C ALA A 100 -0.57 -4.57 8.91
N LEU A 101 -0.98 -5.13 10.06
CA LEU A 101 -2.38 -5.47 10.31
C LEU A 101 -3.28 -4.23 10.27
N PHE A 102 -2.88 -3.15 10.94
CA PHE A 102 -3.69 -1.93 11.00
C PHE A 102 -3.82 -1.28 9.61
N HIS A 103 -2.70 -1.21 8.87
CA HIS A 103 -2.70 -0.68 7.51
C HIS A 103 -3.58 -1.53 6.59
N ASN A 104 -3.44 -2.86 6.60
CA ASN A 104 -4.21 -3.77 5.77
C ASN A 104 -5.71 -3.74 6.12
N LEU A 105 -6.07 -3.75 7.40
CA LEU A 105 -7.47 -3.64 7.83
C LEU A 105 -8.09 -2.31 7.41
N ARG A 106 -7.32 -1.21 7.48
CA ARG A 106 -7.75 0.11 7.01
C ARG A 106 -7.96 0.12 5.50
N LEU A 107 -7.07 -0.51 4.72
CA LEU A 107 -7.24 -0.68 3.27
C LEU A 107 -8.50 -1.49 2.94
N LEU A 108 -8.68 -2.65 3.56
CA LEU A 108 -9.87 -3.49 3.36
C LEU A 108 -11.17 -2.75 3.68
N ARG A 109 -11.21 -1.98 4.78
CA ARG A 109 -12.38 -1.14 5.12
C ARG A 109 -12.66 -0.07 4.07
N ARG A 110 -11.64 0.47 3.41
CA ARG A 110 -11.81 1.47 2.35
C ARG A 110 -12.30 0.83 1.07
N MET A 111 -11.74 -0.32 0.69
CA MET A 111 -12.16 -1.09 -0.48
C MET A 111 -13.62 -1.56 -0.37
N ASN A 112 -14.08 -1.89 0.84
CA ASN A 112 -15.47 -2.27 1.11
C ASN A 112 -16.48 -1.11 1.05
N LYS A 113 -16.05 0.14 0.79
CA LYS A 113 -16.98 1.26 0.61
C LYS A 113 -17.61 1.19 -0.79
N PRO A 114 -18.93 1.40 -0.92
CA PRO A 114 -19.63 1.24 -2.20
C PRO A 114 -19.15 2.18 -3.32
N ASN A 115 -18.58 3.33 -2.96
CA ASN A 115 -18.04 4.31 -3.91
C ASN A 115 -16.51 4.31 -3.94
N TYR A 116 -15.86 3.20 -3.54
CA TYR A 116 -14.42 3.11 -3.61
C TYR A 116 -13.97 2.99 -5.07
N VAL A 117 -13.31 4.03 -5.55
CA VAL A 117 -12.52 3.99 -6.78
C VAL A 117 -11.07 3.91 -6.34
N GLU A 118 -10.38 2.85 -6.76
CA GLU A 118 -8.94 2.79 -6.56
C GLU A 118 -8.33 3.99 -7.29
N PRO A 119 -7.47 4.79 -6.64
CA PRO A 119 -6.77 5.87 -7.32
C PRO A 119 -5.81 5.24 -8.33
N ALA A 120 -6.36 5.02 -9.52
CA ALA A 120 -5.71 4.52 -10.71
C ALA A 120 -4.67 5.55 -11.15
N ILE A 121 -3.42 5.38 -10.74
CA ILE A 121 -2.32 6.21 -11.25
C ILE A 121 -2.02 5.72 -12.67
N GLY A 122 -2.44 6.51 -13.66
CA GLY A 122 -2.12 6.27 -15.07
C GLY A 122 -0.62 6.38 -15.33
N TRP A 123 -0.16 5.87 -16.47
CA TRP A 123 1.23 5.84 -16.88
C TRP A 123 1.74 7.22 -17.34
N ASN A 124 1.60 8.26 -16.52
CA ASN A 124 1.97 9.64 -16.86
C ASN A 124 2.94 10.25 -15.82
N ASN A 125 3.81 11.15 -16.30
CA ASN A 125 4.73 11.96 -15.48
C ASN A 125 4.02 13.09 -14.71
N ASP A 126 2.71 13.25 -14.88
CA ASP A 126 1.95 14.35 -14.31
C ASP A 126 1.24 13.91 -13.02
N ASP A 127 2.03 13.70 -11.95
CA ASP A 127 1.51 13.62 -10.58
C ASP A 127 0.59 14.81 -10.27
N GLU A 128 0.80 15.96 -10.93
CA GLU A 128 -0.01 17.17 -10.78
C GLU A 128 -1.42 17.09 -11.40
N LYS A 129 -1.63 16.31 -12.48
CA LYS A 129 -2.95 16.20 -13.13
C LYS A 129 -3.81 15.05 -12.59
N SER A 130 -3.21 14.16 -11.80
CA SER A 130 -3.86 12.97 -11.25
C SER A 130 -4.93 13.27 -10.18
N GLY A 131 -5.15 14.54 -9.79
CA GLY A 131 -6.01 14.88 -8.66
C GLY A 131 -5.49 14.36 -7.31
N VAL A 132 -4.28 13.78 -7.29
CA VAL A 132 -3.53 13.46 -6.05
C VAL A 132 -3.05 14.74 -5.38
N ILE A 133 -3.18 15.89 -6.05
CA ILE A 133 -3.19 17.20 -5.39
C ILE A 133 -4.52 17.34 -4.63
N LYS A 134 -4.45 17.18 -3.31
CA LYS A 134 -5.47 17.42 -2.26
C LYS A 134 -6.08 16.16 -1.62
N TYR A 135 -6.16 15.04 -2.31
CA TYR A 135 -6.66 13.78 -1.74
C TYR A 135 -5.75 12.61 -2.11
N GLY A 136 -4.56 12.61 -1.50
CA GLY A 136 -3.77 11.39 -1.36
C GLY A 136 -4.62 10.28 -0.72
N VAL A 137 -4.13 9.06 -0.81
CA VAL A 137 -4.71 7.77 -0.38
C VAL A 137 -5.17 7.71 1.10
N ALA A 138 -5.32 8.83 1.80
CA ALA A 138 -6.04 8.97 3.05
C ALA A 138 -7.06 10.12 2.95
N HIS A 139 -8.32 9.81 2.66
CA HIS A 139 -9.39 10.58 3.28
C HIS A 139 -9.27 10.35 4.79
N TYR A 140 -8.61 11.28 5.47
CA TYR A 140 -8.79 11.47 6.90
C TYR A 140 -10.25 11.88 7.06
N GLU A 141 -11.11 11.00 7.57
CA GLU A 141 -12.24 11.54 8.31
C GLU A 141 -11.59 12.34 9.44
N PRO A 142 -11.82 13.67 9.53
CA PRO A 142 -11.34 14.44 10.66
C PRO A 142 -11.69 13.68 11.92
N TYR A 143 -10.72 13.46 12.79
CA TYR A 143 -10.93 12.82 14.09
C TYR A 143 -12.17 13.48 14.68
N LYS A 144 -13.30 12.76 14.71
CA LYS A 144 -14.47 13.27 15.42
C LYS A 144 -13.97 13.39 16.84
N LEU A 145 -13.93 14.62 17.35
CA LEU A 145 -13.54 14.91 18.73
C LEU A 145 -14.26 13.88 19.60
N VAL A 146 -13.49 12.92 20.12
CA VAL A 146 -14.02 11.93 21.05
C VAL A 146 -14.56 12.77 22.19
N LYS A 147 -15.88 12.69 22.44
CA LYS A 147 -16.51 13.40 23.55
C LYS A 147 -15.65 13.11 24.78
N LYS A 148 -15.19 14.17 25.46
CA LYS A 148 -14.34 14.08 26.64
C LYS A 148 -15.02 13.10 27.59
N ILE A 149 -14.41 11.94 27.81
CA ILE A 149 -14.91 10.98 28.80
C ILE A 149 -14.70 11.67 30.13
N GLU A 150 -15.79 11.99 30.81
CA GLU A 150 -15.73 12.60 32.14
C GLU A 150 -15.00 11.64 33.06
N THR A 151 -13.95 12.14 33.71
CA THR A 151 -13.20 11.39 34.71
C THR A 151 -14.16 11.02 35.85
N PRO A 152 -14.29 9.74 36.23
CA PRO A 152 -15.11 9.37 37.37
C PRO A 152 -14.57 10.07 38.62
N ALA A 153 -15.41 10.90 39.26
CA ALA A 153 -15.06 11.53 40.52
C ALA A 153 -14.90 10.45 41.58
N ARG A 154 -13.75 10.44 42.27
CA ARG A 154 -13.52 9.54 43.40
C ARG A 154 -14.50 9.93 44.52
N PRO A 155 -15.30 9.00 45.06
CA PRO A 155 -16.16 9.28 46.21
C PRO A 155 -15.33 9.77 47.41
N GLU A 156 -15.85 10.73 48.16
CA GLU A 156 -15.18 11.18 49.39
C GLU A 156 -15.13 10.03 50.39
N LEU A 157 -13.94 9.82 50.97
CA LEU A 157 -13.75 8.82 52.01
C LEU A 157 -14.39 9.32 53.31
N PRO A 158 -15.07 8.46 54.08
CA PRO A 158 -15.56 8.83 55.40
C PRO A 158 -14.39 9.32 56.26
N ALA A 159 -14.58 10.44 56.97
CA ALA A 159 -13.59 10.92 57.92
C ALA A 159 -13.33 9.83 58.96
N LEU A 160 -12.05 9.51 59.17
CA LEU A 160 -11.65 8.59 60.24
C LEU A 160 -12.02 9.24 61.59
N PRO A 161 -12.56 8.48 62.54
CA PRO A 161 -12.86 9.01 63.87
C PRO A 161 -11.59 9.54 64.52
N ALA A 162 -11.68 10.72 65.12
CA ALA A 162 -10.60 11.32 65.89
C ALA A 162 -10.25 10.42 67.10
N PRO A 163 -8.97 10.41 67.55
CA PRO A 163 -8.50 9.56 68.63
C PRO A 163 -9.20 9.83 69.97
#